data_AF-A0A069DGK5-F1
#
_entry.id   AF-A0A069DGK5-F1
#
_cell.length_a   1.000
_cell.length_b   1.000
_cell.length_c   1.000
_cell.angle_alpha   90.00
_cell.angle_beta   90.00
_cell.angle_gamma   90.00
#
_symmetry.space_group_name_H-M   'P 1'
#
loop_
_entity.id
_entity.type
_entity.pdbx_description
1 polymer ?
#
loop_
_entity_poly.entity_id
_entity_poly.type
_entity_poly.pdbx_seq_one_letter_code
_entity_poly.pdbx_strand_id
1 'polypeptide(L)'
;MGKTGRINNSYPEELKMQAVRLVTEGNISYREVARQLGIRNKSQVVVWVKRYREGQPFKQEAPRKGRPKTKFTSVEEEMAYLRAEIEYLKKRYPNLHGE
;
A
#
# COMPACT_ATOMS: atom_id res chain seq x y z
N MET A 1 15.63 21.99 10.96
CA MET A 1 14.66 21.02 10.40
C MET A 1 14.94 19.65 11.02
N GLY A 2 14.21 19.28 12.08
CA GLY A 2 14.42 18.01 12.78
C GLY A 2 13.89 16.84 11.95
N LYS A 3 14.76 15.90 11.58
CA LYS A 3 14.36 14.65 10.95
C LYS A 3 13.73 13.79 12.05
N THR A 4 12.41 13.85 12.25
CA THR A 4 11.73 12.85 13.07
C THR A 4 11.85 11.52 12.31
N GLY A 5 12.80 10.67 12.73
CA GLY A 5 13.01 9.34 12.17
C GLY A 5 11.78 8.48 12.40
N ARG A 6 10.84 8.52 11.45
CA ARG A 6 9.64 7.68 11.49
C ARG A 6 10.06 6.26 11.17
N ILE A 7 10.35 5.49 12.21
CA ILE A 7 10.56 4.04 12.09
C ILE A 7 9.23 3.39 11.69
N ASN A 8 9.14 2.97 10.44
CA ASN A 8 8.01 2.20 9.94
C ASN A 8 8.19 0.75 10.40
N ASN A 9 7.42 0.34 11.40
CA ASN A 9 7.38 -1.06 11.80
C ASN A 9 6.65 -1.87 10.73
N SER A 10 7.35 -2.83 10.13
CA SER A 10 6.73 -3.82 9.25
C SER A 10 6.30 -5.02 10.09
N TYR A 11 5.03 -5.40 9.99
CA TYR A 11 4.48 -6.59 10.64
C TYR A 11 4.30 -7.69 9.59
N PRO A 12 4.74 -8.93 9.87
CA PRO A 12 4.49 -10.06 8.98
C PRO A 12 3.00 -10.36 8.91
N GLU A 13 2.56 -10.96 7.80
CA GLU A 13 1.15 -11.25 7.56
C GLU A 13 0.55 -12.20 8.60
N GLU A 14 1.33 -13.18 9.06
CA GLU A 14 0.94 -14.11 10.12
C GLU A 14 0.54 -13.39 11.40
N LEU A 15 1.32 -12.39 11.83
CA LEU A 15 1.03 -11.59 13.02
C LEU A 15 -0.24 -10.75 12.82
N LYS A 16 -0.46 -10.20 11.62
CA LYS A 16 -1.70 -9.47 11.30
C LYS A 16 -2.91 -10.38 11.39
N MET A 17 -2.81 -11.59 10.85
CA MET A 17 -3.87 -12.58 10.91
C MET A 17 -4.16 -13.02 12.35
N GLN A 18 -3.12 -13.27 13.15
CA GLN A 18 -3.27 -13.59 14.57
C GLN A 18 -3.99 -12.46 15.33
N ALA A 19 -3.63 -11.20 15.06
CA ALA A 19 -4.30 -10.05 15.66
C ALA A 19 -5.80 -10.01 15.33
N VAL A 20 -6.16 -10.34 14.08
CA VAL A 20 -7.56 -10.40 13.63
C VAL A 20 -8.33 -11.54 14.32
N ARG A 21 -7.74 -12.73 14.43
CA ARG A 21 -8.35 -13.88 15.13
C ARG A 21 -8.61 -13.55 16.60
N LEU A 22 -7.65 -12.97 17.31
CA LEU A 22 -7.82 -12.59 18.72
C LEU A 22 -8.97 -11.61 18.96
N VAL A 23 -9.20 -10.68 18.02
CA VAL A 23 -10.33 -9.74 18.11
C VAL A 23 -11.66 -10.42 17.75
N THR A 24 -11.67 -11.25 16.70
CA THR A 24 -12.93 -11.78 16.14
C THR A 24 -13.42 -13.00 16.89
N GLU A 25 -12.52 -13.91 17.25
CA GLU A 25 -12.81 -15.16 17.95
C GLU A 25 -12.66 -14.98 19.47
N GLY A 26 -11.59 -14.32 19.90
CA GLY A 26 -11.28 -14.13 21.32
C GLY A 26 -12.06 -12.98 22.00
N ASN A 27 -12.79 -12.17 21.23
CA ASN A 27 -13.49 -10.96 21.70
C ASN A 27 -12.59 -10.02 22.54
N ILE A 28 -11.28 -10.01 22.25
CA ILE A 28 -10.29 -9.22 22.98
C ILE A 28 -10.30 -7.79 22.44
N SER A 29 -10.17 -6.81 23.33
CA SER A 29 -10.08 -5.41 22.92
C SER A 29 -8.85 -5.15 22.02
N TYR A 30 -8.99 -4.26 21.04
CA TYR A 30 -7.89 -3.87 20.14
C TYR A 30 -6.62 -3.41 20.86
N ARG A 31 -6.79 -2.77 22.03
CA ARG A 31 -5.66 -2.27 22.84
C ARG A 31 -4.89 -3.41 23.47
N GLU A 32 -5.60 -4.41 23.97
CA GLU A 32 -5.00 -5.57 24.61
C GLU A 32 -4.30 -6.47 23.57
N VAL A 33 -4.93 -6.70 22.41
CA VAL A 33 -4.28 -7.41 21.29
C VAL A 33 -3.00 -6.70 20.86
N ALA A 34 -3.02 -5.37 20.75
CA ALA A 34 -1.82 -4.61 20.41
C ALA A 34 -0.71 -4.76 21.46
N ARG A 35 -1.06 -4.78 22.74
CA ARG A 35 -0.11 -5.00 23.84
C ARG A 35 0.49 -6.41 23.80
N GLN A 36 -0.34 -7.44 23.60
CA GLN A 36 0.08 -8.84 23.55
C GLN A 36 1.01 -9.13 22.37
N LEU A 37 0.73 -8.54 21.20
CA LEU A 37 1.51 -8.78 19.97
C LEU A 37 2.63 -7.75 19.74
N GLY A 38 2.92 -6.87 20.71
CA GLY A 38 3.96 -5.84 20.57
C GLY A 38 3.68 -4.82 19.45
N ILE A 39 2.42 -4.58 19.13
CA ILE A 39 2.00 -3.63 18.10
C ILE A 39 1.97 -2.23 18.70
N ARG A 40 2.70 -1.31 18.07
CA ARG A 40 2.90 0.05 18.60
C ARG A 40 1.61 0.83 18.81
N ASN A 41 0.60 0.62 17.96
CA ASN A 41 -0.65 1.35 18.01
C ASN A 41 -1.84 0.43 17.70
N LYS A 42 -2.86 0.44 18.57
CA LYS A 42 -4.13 -0.28 18.39
C LYS A 42 -4.81 0.02 17.05
N SER A 43 -4.58 1.21 16.49
CA SER A 43 -5.15 1.63 15.21
C SER A 43 -4.73 0.70 14.07
N GLN A 44 -3.54 0.08 14.15
CA GLN A 44 -3.11 -0.94 13.17
C GLN A 44 -4.00 -2.17 13.22
N VAL A 45 -4.31 -2.67 14.43
CA VAL A 45 -5.22 -3.80 14.63
C VAL A 45 -6.62 -3.48 14.11
N VAL A 46 -7.13 -2.28 14.37
CA VAL A 46 -8.43 -1.82 13.85
C VAL A 46 -8.46 -1.86 12.32
N VAL A 47 -7.42 -1.35 11.66
CA VAL A 47 -7.32 -1.36 10.18
C VAL A 47 -7.26 -2.79 9.65
N TRP A 48 -6.51 -3.70 10.29
CA TRP A 48 -6.42 -5.09 9.85
C TRP A 48 -7.76 -5.81 10.00
N VAL A 49 -8.45 -5.66 11.13
CA VAL A 49 -9.78 -6.26 11.34
C VAL A 49 -10.78 -5.72 10.34
N LYS A 50 -10.76 -4.42 10.04
CA LYS A 50 -11.62 -3.83 9.01
C LYS A 50 -11.35 -4.45 7.63
N ARG A 51 -10.08 -4.51 7.21
CA ARG A 51 -9.68 -5.11 5.92
C ARG A 51 -10.11 -6.57 5.82
N TYR A 52 -9.90 -7.34 6.88
CA TYR A 52 -10.32 -8.74 6.92
C TYR A 52 -11.83 -8.90 6.73
N ARG A 53 -12.65 -8.07 7.40
CA ARG A 53 -14.11 -8.07 7.24
C ARG A 53 -14.55 -7.67 5.82
N GLU A 54 -13.79 -6.80 5.16
CA GLU A 54 -14.03 -6.36 3.79
C GLU A 54 -13.44 -7.31 2.73
N GLY A 55 -12.80 -8.42 3.14
CA GLY A 55 -12.12 -9.34 2.22
C GLY A 55 -10.92 -8.73 1.50
N GLN A 56 -10.37 -7.62 2.01
CA GLN A 56 -9.25 -6.91 1.41
C GLN A 56 -7.90 -7.45 1.91
N PRO A 57 -6.86 -7.45 1.07
CA PRO A 57 -5.51 -7.81 1.49
C PRO A 57 -4.97 -6.84 2.55
N PHE A 58 -4.15 -7.33 3.49
CA PHE A 58 -3.51 -6.47 4.50
C PHE A 58 -2.47 -5.52 3.91
N LYS A 59 -1.87 -5.89 2.78
CA LYS A 59 -0.95 -5.04 2.04
C LYS A 59 -1.77 -4.04 1.23
N GLN A 60 -1.52 -2.74 1.45
CA GLN A 60 -1.97 -1.74 0.49
C GLN A 60 -1.05 -1.83 -0.73
N GLU A 61 -1.61 -2.15 -1.88
CA GLU A 61 -0.99 -1.74 -3.13
C GLU A 61 -1.03 -0.22 -3.15
N ALA A 62 0.15 0.39 -3.02
CA ALA A 62 0.23 1.83 -3.18
C ALA A 62 -0.25 2.14 -4.61
N PRO A 63 -1.23 3.03 -4.82
CA PRO A 63 -1.45 3.54 -6.16
C PRO A 63 -0.11 4.09 -6.65
N ARG A 64 0.25 3.84 -7.91
CA ARG A 64 1.45 4.43 -8.54
C ARG A 64 1.25 5.95 -8.67
N LYS A 65 1.22 6.65 -7.55
CA LYS A 65 1.22 8.09 -7.43
C LYS A 65 2.61 8.44 -6.91
N GLY A 66 3.57 8.31 -7.79
CA GLY A 66 4.97 8.63 -7.55
C GLY A 66 5.53 9.41 -8.73
N ARG A 67 6.76 9.89 -8.57
CA ARG A 67 7.51 10.49 -9.68
C ARG A 67 7.58 9.47 -10.84
N PRO A 68 7.35 9.90 -12.10
CA PRO A 68 7.55 9.05 -13.26
C PRO A 68 8.93 8.37 -13.23
N LYS A 69 9.03 7.16 -13.77
CA LYS A 69 10.32 6.46 -13.87
C LYS A 69 11.22 7.26 -14.80
N THR A 70 12.43 7.62 -14.33
CA THR A 70 13.41 8.39 -15.13
C THR A 70 14.71 7.65 -15.41
N LYS A 71 14.87 6.42 -14.90
CA LYS A 71 16.05 5.58 -15.13
C LYS A 71 15.57 4.20 -15.57
N PHE A 72 15.99 3.77 -16.76
CA PHE A 72 15.63 2.49 -17.35
C PHE A 72 16.84 1.56 -17.34
N THR A 73 16.62 0.26 -17.22
CA THR A 73 17.70 -0.73 -17.24
C THR A 73 18.08 -1.16 -18.66
N SER A 74 17.20 -0.91 -19.64
CA SER A 74 17.39 -1.22 -21.05
C SER A 74 16.68 -0.20 -21.93
N VAL A 75 17.19 -0.01 -23.14
CA VAL A 75 16.58 0.82 -24.19
C VAL A 75 15.21 0.27 -24.60
N GLU A 76 15.04 -1.06 -24.62
CA GLU A 76 13.75 -1.68 -24.92
C GLU A 76 12.69 -1.33 -23.88
N GLU A 77 13.09 -1.30 -22.60
CA GLU A 77 12.22 -0.92 -21.50
C GLU A 77 11.82 0.56 -21.60
N GLU A 78 12.78 1.43 -21.94
CA GLU A 78 12.52 2.86 -22.18
C GLU A 78 11.55 3.07 -23.34
N MET A 79 11.74 2.38 -24.46
CA MET A 79 10.83 2.46 -25.61
C MET A 79 9.42 2.02 -25.26
N ALA A 80 9.28 0.90 -24.52
CA ALA A 80 7.98 0.42 -24.09
C ALA A 80 7.27 1.44 -23.17
N TYR A 81 8.02 2.03 -22.23
CA TYR A 81 7.49 3.06 -21.33
C TYR A 81 7.04 4.31 -22.09
N LEU A 82 7.87 4.84 -22.99
CA LEU A 82 7.54 6.04 -23.78
C LEU A 82 6.35 5.81 -24.69
N ARG A 83 6.24 4.63 -25.33
CA ARG A 83 5.07 4.28 -26.14
C ARG A 83 3.78 4.27 -25.33
N ALA A 84 3.81 3.67 -24.14
CA ALA A 84 2.65 3.64 -23.25
C ALA A 84 2.26 5.05 -22.77
N GLU A 85 3.24 5.91 -22.46
CA GLU A 85 2.98 7.30 -22.08
C GLU A 85 2.38 8.10 -23.24
N ILE A 86 2.90 7.95 -24.46
CA ILE A 86 2.34 8.58 -25.66
C ILE A 86 0.90 8.13 -25.89
N GLU A 87 0.61 6.84 -25.79
CA GLU A 87 -0.74 6.30 -25.94
C GLU A 87 -1.69 6.87 -24.88
N TYR A 88 -1.25 6.92 -23.62
CA TYR A 88 -2.01 7.53 -22.53
C TYR A 88 -2.32 9.00 -22.80
N LEU A 89 -1.34 9.77 -23.27
CA LEU A 89 -1.50 11.19 -23.61
C LEU A 89 -2.42 11.40 -24.82
N LYS A 90 -2.30 10.56 -25.85
CA LYS A 90 -3.21 10.54 -27.02
C LYS A 90 -4.66 10.32 -26.59
N LYS A 91 -4.89 9.31 -25.75
CA LYS A 91 -6.23 8.99 -25.23
C LYS A 91 -6.79 10.10 -24.35
N ARG A 92 -5.95 10.77 -23.56
CA ARG A 92 -6.35 11.85 -22.65
C ARG A 92 -6.65 13.15 -23.40
N TYR A 93 -5.94 13.40 -24.48
CA TYR A 93 -6.02 14.64 -25.26
C TYR A 93 -6.28 14.35 -26.73
N PRO A 94 -7.47 13.80 -27.08
CA PRO A 94 -7.79 13.47 -28.47
C PRO A 94 -7.84 14.71 -29.36
N ASN A 95 -8.16 15.87 -28.79
CA ASN A 95 -8.25 17.17 -29.47
C ASN A 95 -6.89 17.81 -29.80
N LEU A 96 -5.79 17.34 -29.19
CA LEU A 96 -4.43 17.84 -29.45
C LEU A 96 -3.72 17.07 -30.57
N HIS A 97 -4.33 15.98 -31.04
CA HIS A 97 -3.80 15.12 -32.09
C HIS A 97 -4.68 15.26 -33.36
N GLY A 98 -4.82 16.50 -33.83
CA GLY A 98 -5.41 16.77 -35.15
C GLY A 98 -4.37 16.53 -36.24
N GLU A 99 -4.77 15.80 -37.28
CA GLU A 99 -4.13 15.86 -38.61
C GLU A 99 -4.46 17.18 -39.31
#